data_AF-C1N9A5-F1
#
_entry.id   AF-C1N9A5-F1
#
_cell.length_a   1.000
_cell.length_b   1.000
_cell.length_c   1.000
_cell.angle_alpha   90.00
_cell.angle_beta   90.00
_cell.angle_gamma   90.00
#
_symmetry.space_group_name_H-M   'P 1'
#
loop_
_entity.id
_entity.type
_entity.pdbx_description
1 polymer ?
#
loop_
_entity_poly.entity_id
_entity_poly.type
_entity_poly.pdbx_seq_one_letter_code
_entity_poly.pdbx_strand_id
1 'polypeptide(L)'
;VTAVKLTGDANVPAGAASFRARVGAEHRLESSFSYPDELGVVARYKGQGRVAKPGFTERIWVDGELLLLDGRGGSLTGGAELGFVWAVPGERRLLILFSSLELPD
;
A
#
# COMPACT_ATOMS: atom_id res chain seq x y z
N VAL A 1 -8.39 7.26 -2.77
CA VAL A 1 -8.28 5.97 -3.49
C VAL A 1 -8.67 4.81 -2.59
N THR A 2 -9.24 3.76 -3.17
CA THR A 2 -9.50 2.47 -2.50
C THR A 2 -9.04 1.36 -3.42
N ALA A 3 -8.11 0.53 -2.95
CA ALA A 3 -7.61 -0.62 -3.70
C ALA A 3 -8.46 -1.84 -3.37
N VAL A 4 -9.01 -2.47 -4.40
CA VAL A 4 -9.83 -3.68 -4.29
C VAL A 4 -9.03 -4.86 -4.81
N LYS A 5 -9.07 -5.98 -4.08
CA LYS A 5 -8.38 -7.20 -4.47
C LYS A 5 -9.06 -7.80 -5.72
N LEU A 6 -8.33 -7.84 -6.83
CA LEU A 6 -8.74 -8.60 -8.02
C LEU A 6 -8.65 -10.11 -7.73
N THR A 7 -7.50 -10.53 -7.20
CA THR A 7 -7.30 -11.86 -6.61
C THR A 7 -7.17 -11.71 -5.09
N GLY A 8 -7.83 -12.60 -4.36
CA GLY A 8 -7.86 -12.60 -2.91
C GLY A 8 -6.97 -13.66 -2.29
N ASP A 9 -6.98 -13.69 -0.97
CA ASP A 9 -6.39 -14.75 -0.15
C ASP A 9 -7.41 -15.18 0.94
N ALA A 10 -7.00 -16.13 1.80
CA ALA A 10 -7.88 -16.64 2.86
C ALA A 10 -8.30 -15.55 3.86
N ASN A 11 -7.51 -14.48 4.01
CA ASN A 11 -7.75 -13.41 4.97
C ASN A 11 -8.57 -12.27 4.32
N VAL A 12 -8.18 -11.80 3.14
CA VAL A 12 -8.86 -10.73 2.39
C VAL A 12 -9.26 -11.25 1.00
N PRO A 13 -10.54 -11.55 0.76
CA PRO A 13 -11.00 -12.19 -0.46
C PRO A 13 -11.05 -11.23 -1.64
N ALA A 14 -11.19 -11.79 -2.85
CA ALA A 14 -11.43 -11.02 -4.06
C ALA A 14 -12.70 -10.16 -3.92
N GLY A 15 -12.68 -8.96 -4.50
CA GLY A 15 -13.75 -7.96 -4.36
C GLY A 15 -13.74 -7.18 -3.06
N ALA A 16 -12.94 -7.58 -2.05
CA ALA A 16 -12.77 -6.81 -0.82
C ALA A 16 -11.71 -5.71 -0.98
N ALA A 17 -11.90 -4.59 -0.27
CA ALA A 17 -10.91 -3.52 -0.20
C ALA A 17 -9.69 -3.96 0.63
N SER A 18 -8.49 -3.87 0.04
CA SER A 18 -7.21 -4.20 0.68
C SER A 18 -6.61 -3.01 1.42
N PHE A 19 -6.66 -1.81 0.83
CA PHE A 19 -6.24 -0.58 1.48
C PHE A 19 -7.04 0.63 0.97
N ARG A 20 -7.01 1.72 1.73
CA ARG A 20 -7.58 3.02 1.35
C ARG A 20 -6.68 4.15 1.79
N ALA A 21 -6.63 5.22 1.02
CA ALA A 21 -5.92 6.45 1.36
C ALA A 21 -6.65 7.65 0.78
N ARG A 22 -6.58 8.80 1.47
CA ARG A 22 -6.97 10.08 0.87
C ARG A 22 -5.76 10.63 0.13
N VAL A 23 -5.96 10.97 -1.13
CA VAL A 23 -4.92 11.51 -2.02
C VAL A 23 -5.37 12.88 -2.49
N GLY A 24 -4.41 13.74 -2.82
CA GLY A 24 -4.63 15.17 -3.05
C GLY A 24 -3.47 15.95 -2.46
N ALA A 25 -3.22 17.17 -2.94
CA ALA A 25 -2.12 17.99 -2.44
C ALA A 25 -2.26 18.26 -0.93
N GLU A 26 -3.49 18.50 -0.48
CA GLU A 26 -3.88 18.74 0.92
C GLU A 26 -3.75 17.51 1.84
N HIS A 27 -3.58 16.32 1.25
CA HIS A 27 -3.44 15.06 1.98
C HIS A 27 -2.01 14.51 1.94
N ARG A 28 -1.09 15.18 1.23
CA ARG A 28 0.31 14.81 1.16
C ARG A 28 0.96 15.02 2.54
N LEU A 29 1.74 14.04 2.98
CA LEU A 29 2.51 14.14 4.23
C LEU A 29 3.81 14.91 3.99
N GLU A 30 4.01 16.00 4.74
CA GLU A 30 5.19 16.89 4.63
C GLU A 30 6.24 16.67 5.73
N SER A 31 6.18 15.54 6.46
CA SER A 31 7.06 15.31 7.62
C SER A 31 8.55 15.26 7.25
N SER A 32 9.43 15.64 8.19
CA SER A 32 10.89 15.51 8.09
C SER A 32 11.42 14.07 8.00
N PHE A 33 10.58 13.07 8.28
CA PHE A 33 10.91 11.67 8.04
C PHE A 33 10.95 11.41 6.53
N SER A 34 12.08 10.92 6.03
CA SER A 34 12.24 10.42 4.67
C SER A 34 12.41 8.91 4.67
N TYR A 35 11.87 8.27 3.64
CA TYR A 35 12.27 6.90 3.30
C TYR A 35 13.70 6.93 2.73
N PRO A 36 14.44 5.81 2.78
CA PRO A 36 15.70 5.68 2.08
C PRO A 36 15.55 6.04 0.59
N ASP A 37 16.51 6.80 0.06
CA ASP A 37 16.46 7.33 -1.31
C ASP A 37 16.32 6.20 -2.35
N GLU A 38 16.85 5.01 -2.05
CA GLU A 38 16.78 3.83 -2.91
C GLU A 38 15.36 3.30 -3.13
N LEU A 39 14.40 3.70 -2.29
CA LEU A 39 12.98 3.40 -2.51
C LEU A 39 12.32 4.36 -3.52
N GLY A 40 12.93 5.50 -3.82
CA GLY A 40 12.41 6.46 -4.80
C GLY A 40 11.05 7.05 -4.42
N VAL A 41 10.77 7.25 -3.13
CA VAL A 41 9.48 7.78 -2.66
C VAL A 41 9.35 9.26 -3.01
N VAL A 42 8.41 9.60 -3.89
CA VAL A 42 8.14 10.98 -4.32
C VAL A 42 7.00 11.64 -3.55
N ALA A 43 6.02 10.87 -3.07
CA ALA A 43 4.93 11.40 -2.26
C ALA A 43 4.39 10.33 -1.30
N ARG A 44 3.76 10.80 -0.23
CA ARG A 44 3.33 9.99 0.90
C ARG A 44 1.95 10.43 1.35
N TYR A 45 1.08 9.49 1.68
CA TYR A 45 -0.29 9.76 2.09
C TYR A 45 -0.69 8.84 3.23
N LYS A 46 -1.36 9.40 4.26
CA LYS A 46 -1.93 8.56 5.32
C LYS A 46 -2.96 7.60 4.72
N GLY A 47 -2.81 6.32 5.04
CA GLY A 47 -3.67 5.25 4.57
C GLY A 47 -4.14 4.34 5.69
N GLN A 48 -4.99 3.39 5.33
CA GLN A 48 -5.40 2.29 6.19
C GLN A 48 -5.43 0.99 5.39
N GLY A 49 -4.83 -0.06 5.93
CA GLY A 49 -4.84 -1.40 5.35
C GLY A 49 -5.84 -2.31 6.04
N ARG A 50 -6.43 -3.25 5.30
CA ARG A 50 -7.45 -4.19 5.79
C ARG A 50 -6.80 -5.46 6.32
N VAL A 51 -6.85 -5.69 7.62
CA VAL A 51 -6.41 -6.96 8.26
C VAL A 51 -7.65 -7.78 8.58
N ALA A 52 -7.54 -9.10 8.48
CA ALA A 52 -8.58 -10.04 8.91
C ALA A 52 -7.97 -11.42 9.23
N LYS A 53 -8.66 -12.24 10.00
CA LYS A 53 -8.37 -13.67 10.15
C LYS A 53 -8.87 -14.45 8.92
N PRO A 54 -8.42 -15.71 8.73
CA PRO A 54 -8.95 -16.56 7.68
C PRO A 54 -10.49 -16.63 7.67
N GLY A 55 -11.08 -16.69 6.47
CA GLY A 55 -12.52 -16.56 6.26
C GLY A 55 -13.03 -15.12 6.32
N PHE A 56 -12.13 -14.13 6.24
CA PHE A 56 -12.43 -12.69 6.32
C PHE A 56 -13.18 -12.28 7.60
N THR A 57 -12.86 -12.96 8.69
CA THR A 57 -13.43 -12.73 10.02
C THR A 57 -12.58 -11.74 10.82
N GLU A 58 -13.16 -11.12 11.86
CA GLU A 58 -12.47 -10.14 12.73
C GLU A 58 -11.75 -9.03 11.94
N ARG A 59 -12.40 -8.57 10.85
CA ARG A 59 -11.78 -7.64 9.90
C ARG A 59 -11.70 -6.22 10.46
N ILE A 60 -10.51 -5.63 10.42
CA ILE A 60 -10.23 -4.29 10.94
C ILE A 60 -9.46 -3.44 9.94
N TRP A 61 -9.59 -2.13 10.06
CA TRP A 61 -8.70 -1.18 9.40
C TRP A 61 -7.57 -0.84 10.37
N VAL A 62 -6.32 -0.95 9.92
CA VAL A 62 -5.15 -0.52 10.67
C VAL A 62 -4.45 0.62 9.92
N ASP A 63 -3.81 1.50 10.66
CA ASP A 63 -3.06 2.61 10.07
C ASP A 63 -1.92 2.10 9.17
N GLY A 64 -1.69 2.83 8.10
CA GLY A 64 -0.64 2.55 7.13
C GLY A 64 -0.34 3.77 6.29
N GLU A 65 0.46 3.58 5.26
CA GLU A 65 0.89 4.67 4.40
C GLU A 65 0.91 4.25 2.93
N LEU A 66 0.32 5.08 2.07
CA LEU A 66 0.44 4.94 0.62
C LEU A 66 1.64 5.77 0.15
N LEU A 67 2.51 5.13 -0.60
CA LEU A 67 3.70 5.72 -1.22
C LEU A 67 3.47 5.82 -2.73
N LEU A 68 3.78 7.00 -3.27
CA LEU A 68 4.03 7.16 -4.70
C LEU A 68 5.54 7.04 -4.91
N LEU A 69 5.94 6.17 -5.82
CA LEU A 69 7.33 5.87 -6.15
C LEU A 69 7.69 6.47 -7.52
N ASP A 70 8.98 6.63 -7.79
CA ASP A 70 9.47 7.22 -9.04
C ASP A 70 9.45 6.28 -10.27
N GLY A 71 9.18 4.99 -10.05
CA GLY A 71 9.09 3.96 -11.09
C GLY A 71 10.43 3.62 -11.78
N ARG A 72 11.58 4.11 -11.30
CA ARG A 72 12.86 4.05 -12.04
C ARG A 72 13.57 2.69 -12.06
N GLY A 73 13.04 1.65 -11.40
CA GLY A 73 13.56 0.29 -11.55
C GLY A 73 14.77 -0.08 -10.68
N GLY A 74 14.79 0.30 -9.40
CA GLY A 74 15.87 -0.06 -8.47
C GLY A 74 15.82 -1.51 -7.95
N SER A 75 16.92 -2.01 -7.39
CA SER A 75 17.02 -3.38 -6.85
C SER A 75 15.99 -3.69 -5.75
N LEU A 76 15.49 -2.66 -5.05
CA LEU A 76 14.51 -2.79 -3.98
C LEU A 76 13.06 -2.72 -4.47
N THR A 77 12.76 -1.87 -5.47
CA THR A 77 11.38 -1.59 -5.90
C THR A 77 11.00 -2.25 -7.21
N GLY A 78 11.98 -2.70 -8.02
CA GLY A 78 11.74 -3.39 -9.28
C GLY A 78 10.92 -2.59 -10.30
N GLY A 79 10.85 -1.26 -10.14
CA GLY A 79 10.06 -0.38 -11.03
C GLY A 79 8.60 -0.20 -10.59
N ALA A 80 8.24 -0.64 -9.38
CA ALA A 80 6.94 -0.35 -8.80
C ALA A 80 6.67 1.16 -8.74
N GLU A 81 5.43 1.53 -9.05
CA GLU A 81 4.97 2.93 -9.09
C GLU A 81 4.26 3.32 -7.79
N LEU A 82 3.72 2.33 -7.08
CA LEU A 82 3.04 2.51 -5.81
C LEU A 82 3.57 1.53 -4.77
N GLY A 83 3.60 1.98 -3.52
CA GLY A 83 3.87 1.15 -2.36
C GLY A 83 2.81 1.34 -1.28
N PHE A 84 2.54 0.31 -0.49
CA PHE A 84 1.75 0.46 0.73
C PHE A 84 2.52 -0.10 1.92
N VAL A 85 2.79 0.75 2.90
CA VAL A 85 3.41 0.34 4.17
C VAL A 85 2.31 -0.05 5.13
N TRP A 86 2.38 -1.31 5.54
CA TRP A 86 1.48 -1.88 6.51
C TRP A 86 2.20 -2.02 7.85
N ALA A 87 1.72 -1.30 8.86
CA ALA A 87 2.28 -1.34 10.20
C ALA A 87 1.27 -2.01 11.13
N VAL A 88 1.41 -3.32 11.31
CA VAL A 88 0.61 -4.05 12.31
C VAL A 88 1.33 -3.91 13.66
N PRO A 89 0.73 -3.26 14.67
CA PRO A 89 1.36 -3.07 15.97
C PRO A 89 1.75 -4.40 16.61
N GLY A 90 2.99 -4.53 17.08
CA GLY A 90 3.49 -5.74 17.73
C GLY A 90 3.86 -6.90 16.80
N GLU A 91 3.66 -6.76 15.48
CA GLU A 91 4.04 -7.78 14.51
C GLU A 91 5.19 -7.31 13.60
N ARG A 92 4.87 -6.86 12.39
CA ARG A 92 5.85 -6.53 11.34
C ARG A 92 5.41 -5.28 10.61
N ARG A 93 6.40 -4.53 10.12
CA ARG A 93 6.18 -3.53 9.08
C ARG A 93 6.50 -4.17 7.73
N LEU A 94 5.53 -4.18 6.83
CA LEU A 94 5.68 -4.72 5.49
C LEU A 94 5.51 -3.61 4.48
N LEU A 95 6.35 -3.58 3.44
CA LEU A 95 6.14 -2.77 2.26
C LEU A 95 5.62 -3.69 1.15
N ILE A 96 4.43 -3.39 0.64
CA ILE A 96 3.85 -4.06 -0.52
C ILE A 96 4.04 -3.16 -1.72
N LEU A 97 4.63 -3.67 -2.79
CA LEU A 97 4.89 -2.94 -4.02
C LEU A 97 3.86 -3.29 -5.08
N PHE A 98 3.44 -2.29 -5.85
CA PHE A 98 2.48 -2.42 -6.92
C PHE A 98 3.03 -1.80 -8.20
N SER A 99 2.94 -2.58 -9.27
CA SER A 99 3.21 -2.13 -10.64
C SER A 99 1.91 -2.18 -11.43
N SER A 100 1.75 -1.26 -12.38
CA SER A 100 0.65 -1.34 -13.33
C SER A 100 0.69 -2.66 -14.10
N LEU A 101 -0.49 -3.25 -14.31
CA LEU A 101 -0.69 -4.41 -15.16
C LEU A 101 -1.70 -4.04 -16.23
N GLU A 102 -1.28 -4.06 -17.48
CA GLU A 102 -2.20 -3.96 -18.61
C GLU A 102 -2.87 -5.33 -18.81
N LEU A 103 -4.19 -5.35 -18.72
CA LEU A 103 -4.97 -6.54 -19.01
C LEU A 103 -5.19 -6.64 -20.53
N PRO A 104 -5.11 -7.84 -21.11
CA PRO A 104 -5.54 -8.04 -22.49
C PRO A 104 -7.04 -7.74 -22.62
N ASP A 105 -7.43 -7.31 -23.83
CA ASP A 105 -8.84 -7.12 -24.22
C ASP A 105 -9.66 -8.42 -24.16
#